data_AF-A0A538NY40-F1
#
_entry.id   AF-A0A538NY40-F1
#
_cell.length_a   1.000
_cell.length_b   1.000
_cell.length_c   1.000
_cell.angle_alpha   90.00
_cell.angle_beta   90.00
_cell.angle_gamma   90.00
#
_symmetry.space_group_name_H-M   'P 1'
#
loop_
_entity.id
_entity.type
_entity.pdbx_description
1 polymer ?
#
loop_
_entity_poly.entity_id
_entity_poly.type
_entity_poly.pdbx_seq_one_letter_code
_entity_poly.pdbx_strand_id
1 'polypeptide(L)'
;MEGDVVTIAGVTGAGAPYYNGTFPIYSVATYTFKYYMAADPGASAGGAITCSKVIFQFDDLMRTMQPSTTIHLGPGVFQTRGFALDVGGWQAAAGQKIQGSGMYLTTLKIVYATVANKHYYAVANNINATNTLDYFEASDFTVDCNLGGQPVPMGSDFVPLACSALSIGGFARSILGRKGSLNVSQ
;
A
#
# COMPACT_ATOMS: atom_id res chain seq x y z
N MET A 1 14.63 -0.13 4.99
CA MET A 1 14.39 -1.57 5.21
C MET A 1 13.94 -2.20 3.90
N GLU A 2 14.10 -3.51 3.75
CA GLU A 2 13.52 -4.23 2.60
C GLU A 2 12.00 -4.00 2.55
N GLY A 3 11.43 -3.83 1.36
CA GLY A 3 10.04 -3.44 1.17
C GLY A 3 9.75 -1.94 1.35
N ASP A 4 10.73 -1.11 1.72
CA ASP A 4 10.61 0.34 1.59
C ASP A 4 10.63 0.76 0.12
N VAL A 5 10.15 1.98 -0.14
CA VAL A 5 10.15 2.58 -1.46
C VAL A 5 11.05 3.82 -1.42
N VAL A 6 11.83 4.02 -2.49
CA VAL A 6 12.75 5.15 -2.62
C VAL A 6 12.46 5.92 -3.90
N THR A 7 12.46 7.25 -3.80
CA THR A 7 12.50 8.14 -4.96
C THR A 7 13.95 8.49 -5.24
N ILE A 8 14.39 8.22 -6.46
CA ILE A 8 15.69 8.60 -7.01
C ILE A 8 15.46 9.72 -8.01
N ALA A 9 16.23 10.80 -7.87
CA ALA A 9 16.17 11.97 -8.76
C ALA A 9 17.56 12.55 -8.99
N GLY A 10 17.67 13.42 -10.01
CA GLY A 10 18.90 14.16 -10.31
C GLY A 10 19.91 13.40 -11.18
N VAL A 11 19.58 12.18 -11.64
CA VAL A 11 20.42 11.48 -12.62
C VAL A 11 20.30 12.15 -13.98
N THR A 12 21.43 12.31 -14.66
CA THR A 12 21.56 12.96 -15.98
C THR A 12 22.15 12.02 -17.03
N GLY A 13 22.05 12.39 -18.30
CA GLY A 13 22.55 11.58 -19.43
C GLY A 13 21.53 10.56 -19.96
N ALA A 14 21.96 9.71 -20.89
CA ALA A 14 21.09 8.80 -21.63
C ALA A 14 20.42 7.73 -20.74
N GLY A 15 21.09 7.32 -19.66
CA GLY A 15 20.55 6.35 -18.70
C GLY A 15 19.56 6.92 -17.68
N ALA A 16 19.37 8.25 -17.64
CA ALA A 16 18.54 8.92 -16.63
C ALA A 16 17.10 8.38 -16.51
N PRO A 17 16.40 8.00 -17.60
CA PRO A 17 15.04 7.44 -17.50
C PRO A 17 14.95 6.10 -16.73
N TYR A 18 16.06 5.37 -16.61
CA TYR A 18 16.10 4.08 -15.90
C TYR A 18 16.47 4.25 -14.41
N TYR A 19 17.19 5.32 -14.08
CA TYR A 19 17.60 5.63 -12.72
C TYR A 19 16.62 6.51 -11.97
N ASN A 20 16.04 7.52 -12.64
CA ASN A 20 15.11 8.44 -12.00
C ASN A 20 13.73 7.79 -11.91
N GLY A 21 13.10 7.89 -10.74
CA GLY A 21 11.79 7.30 -10.51
C GLY A 21 11.60 6.88 -9.07
N THR A 22 10.53 6.13 -8.83
CA THR A 22 10.19 5.62 -7.51
C THR A 22 10.16 4.11 -7.53
N PHE A 23 11.03 3.48 -6.74
CA PHE A 23 11.31 2.06 -6.83
C PHE A 23 11.15 1.35 -5.48
N PRO A 24 10.59 0.14 -5.47
CA PRO A 24 10.62 -0.71 -4.29
C PRO A 24 12.03 -1.29 -4.08
N ILE A 25 12.47 -1.31 -2.82
CA ILE A 25 13.75 -1.85 -2.40
C ILE A 25 13.59 -3.32 -2.02
N TYR A 26 14.39 -4.20 -2.62
CA TYR A 26 14.40 -5.64 -2.29
C TYR A 26 15.58 -6.08 -1.43
N SER A 27 16.60 -5.24 -1.25
CA SER A 27 17.73 -5.53 -0.37
C SER A 27 18.36 -4.25 0.15
N VAL A 28 18.73 -4.22 1.44
CA VAL A 28 19.37 -3.07 2.09
C VAL A 28 20.64 -3.52 2.81
N ALA A 29 21.71 -2.76 2.63
CA ALA A 29 22.92 -2.78 3.45
C ALA A 29 23.12 -1.40 4.12
N THR A 30 24.16 -1.25 4.94
CA THR A 30 24.39 -0.05 5.76
C THR A 30 24.36 1.26 4.97
N TYR A 31 24.84 1.25 3.71
CA TYR A 31 24.91 2.45 2.86
C TYR A 31 24.44 2.22 1.43
N THR A 32 23.87 1.06 1.12
CA THR A 32 23.45 0.71 -0.22
C THR A 32 22.11 0.00 -0.17
N PHE A 33 21.37 0.08 -1.27
CA PHE A 33 20.14 -0.67 -1.45
C PHE A 33 20.11 -1.19 -2.88
N LYS A 34 19.29 -2.23 -3.10
CA LYS A 34 19.04 -2.78 -4.43
C LYS A 34 17.58 -2.61 -4.80
N TYR A 35 17.35 -2.27 -6.06
CA TYR A 35 16.03 -2.11 -6.67
C TYR A 35 16.06 -2.66 -8.10
N TYR A 36 14.88 -2.91 -8.67
CA TYR A 36 14.76 -3.37 -10.05
C TYR A 36 14.72 -2.17 -11.01
N MET A 37 15.60 -2.18 -12.00
CA MET A 37 15.55 -1.26 -13.14
C MET A 37 14.79 -1.90 -14.30
N ALA A 38 14.10 -1.09 -15.10
CA ALA A 38 13.35 -1.57 -16.26
C ALA A 38 14.26 -2.10 -17.38
N ALA A 39 15.49 -1.61 -17.48
CA ALA A 39 16.49 -2.04 -18.45
C ALA A 39 17.91 -1.74 -17.93
N ASP A 40 18.93 -2.25 -18.64
CA ASP A 40 20.32 -1.85 -18.43
C ASP A 40 20.51 -0.38 -18.86
N PRO A 41 20.96 0.52 -17.96
CA PRO A 41 21.19 1.91 -18.29
C PRO A 41 22.42 2.16 -19.19
N GLY A 42 23.26 1.15 -19.44
CA GLY A 42 24.40 1.20 -20.36
C GLY A 42 25.61 2.01 -19.88
N ALA A 43 25.46 2.76 -18.78
CA ALA A 43 26.52 3.52 -18.13
C ALA A 43 26.16 3.79 -16.66
N SER A 44 27.16 4.14 -15.84
CA SER A 44 26.93 4.57 -14.46
C SER A 44 26.14 5.88 -14.39
N ALA A 45 25.31 6.02 -13.35
CA ALA A 45 24.56 7.24 -13.08
C ALA A 45 25.50 8.45 -12.85
N GLY A 46 25.25 9.55 -13.57
CA GLY A 46 25.92 10.84 -13.36
C GLY A 46 24.95 11.93 -12.90
N GLY A 47 25.47 13.04 -12.38
CA GLY A 47 24.69 14.18 -11.89
C GLY A 47 24.67 14.32 -10.37
N ALA A 48 23.86 15.26 -9.87
CA ALA A 48 23.65 15.47 -8.44
C ALA A 48 22.50 14.58 -7.96
N ILE A 49 22.80 13.32 -7.66
CA ILE A 49 21.82 12.28 -7.36
C ILE A 49 21.30 12.44 -5.93
N THR A 50 19.98 12.44 -5.79
CA THR A 50 19.29 12.43 -4.49
C THR A 50 18.43 11.18 -4.36
N CYS A 51 18.49 10.54 -3.18
CA CYS A 51 17.64 9.40 -2.83
C CYS A 51 16.84 9.76 -1.57
N SER A 52 15.51 9.66 -1.65
CA SER A 52 14.62 9.93 -0.51
C SER A 52 13.67 8.76 -0.28
N LYS A 53 13.55 8.32 0.97
CA LYS A 53 12.55 7.31 1.36
C LYS A 53 11.14 7.88 1.16
N VAL A 54 10.29 7.12 0.49
CA VAL A 54 8.85 7.42 0.37
C VAL A 54 8.16 7.05 1.67
N ILE A 55 7.32 7.96 2.15
CA ILE A 55 6.57 7.82 3.40
C ILE A 55 5.09 7.66 3.06
N PHE A 56 4.47 6.63 3.63
CA PHE A 56 3.04 6.38 3.51
C PHE A 56 2.35 6.93 4.75
N GLN A 57 2.08 8.25 4.74
CA GLN A 57 1.59 8.98 5.91
C GLN A 57 0.32 8.37 6.51
N PHE A 58 -0.58 7.87 5.66
CA PHE A 58 -1.78 7.17 6.13
C PHE A 58 -1.42 5.94 6.96
N ASP A 59 -0.60 5.02 6.43
CA ASP A 59 -0.14 3.82 7.15
C ASP A 59 0.53 4.18 8.49
N ASP A 60 1.41 5.18 8.48
CA ASP A 60 2.16 5.58 9.67
C ASP A 60 1.23 6.17 10.74
N LEU A 61 0.28 7.01 10.36
CA LEU A 61 -0.74 7.52 11.27
C LEU A 61 -1.61 6.38 11.80
N MET A 62 -2.11 5.50 10.94
CA MET A 62 -2.98 4.39 11.32
C MET A 62 -2.32 3.44 12.33
N ARG A 63 -1.00 3.21 12.24
CA ARG A 63 -0.26 2.41 13.24
C ARG A 63 -0.21 3.04 14.63
N THR A 64 -0.34 4.36 14.73
CA THR A 64 -0.30 5.07 16.02
C THR A 64 -1.67 5.19 16.68
N MET A 65 -2.74 5.00 15.92
CA MET A 65 -4.10 5.12 16.41
C MET A 65 -4.42 4.01 17.41
N GLN A 66 -4.94 4.40 18.57
CA GLN A 66 -5.31 3.46 19.61
C GLN A 66 -6.59 2.68 19.22
N PRO A 67 -6.86 1.52 19.85
CA PRO A 67 -8.17 0.87 19.78
C PRO A 67 -9.31 1.84 20.17
N SER A 68 -10.53 1.57 19.72
CA SER A 68 -11.72 2.38 20.02
C SER A 68 -11.64 3.85 19.58
N THR A 69 -10.86 4.14 18.54
CA THR A 69 -10.74 5.49 17.96
C THR A 69 -11.65 5.64 16.74
N THR A 70 -12.33 6.80 16.63
CA THR A 70 -13.04 7.20 15.40
C THR A 70 -12.13 8.04 14.52
N ILE A 71 -12.01 7.64 13.26
CA ILE A 71 -11.12 8.21 12.26
C ILE A 71 -11.98 8.75 11.12
N HIS A 72 -12.00 10.07 10.96
CA HIS A 72 -12.70 10.73 9.86
C HIS A 72 -11.75 11.07 8.73
N LEU A 73 -12.02 10.54 7.54
CA LEU A 73 -11.28 10.82 6.33
C LEU A 73 -12.05 11.82 5.49
N GLY A 74 -11.43 12.98 5.26
CA GLY A 74 -11.94 14.01 4.35
C GLY A 74 -12.00 13.53 2.89
N PRO A 75 -12.49 14.38 1.97
CA PRO A 75 -12.39 14.11 0.54
C PRO A 75 -10.92 14.02 0.11
N GLY A 76 -10.59 13.06 -0.77
CA GLY A 76 -9.25 12.87 -1.29
C GLY A 76 -8.85 11.41 -1.51
N VAL A 77 -7.63 11.22 -2.02
CA VAL A 77 -7.01 9.91 -2.22
C VAL A 77 -5.96 9.67 -1.14
N PHE A 78 -6.20 8.68 -0.30
CA PHE A 78 -5.29 8.23 0.75
C PHE A 78 -4.57 6.97 0.27
N GLN A 79 -3.27 7.08 0.07
CA GLN A 79 -2.44 5.96 -0.35
C GLN A 79 -2.09 5.07 0.85
N THR A 80 -2.29 3.76 0.71
CA THR A 80 -1.99 2.74 1.72
C THR A 80 -1.19 1.61 1.09
N ARG A 81 -0.28 0.98 1.83
CA ARG A 81 0.30 -0.31 1.37
C ARG A 81 -0.61 -1.50 1.68
N GLY A 82 -1.68 -1.25 2.45
CA GLY A 82 -2.58 -2.28 2.93
C GLY A 82 -1.88 -3.29 3.85
N PHE A 83 -2.47 -4.47 3.91
CA PHE A 83 -1.93 -5.63 4.63
C PHE A 83 -1.94 -6.86 3.73
N ALA A 84 -0.90 -7.68 3.77
CA ALA A 84 -0.88 -9.01 3.16
C ALA A 84 -0.23 -10.04 4.09
N LEU A 85 -0.67 -11.29 3.98
CA LEU A 85 -0.13 -12.40 4.76
C LEU A 85 1.37 -12.59 4.47
N ASP A 86 2.16 -12.72 5.53
CA ASP A 86 3.64 -12.86 5.50
C ASP A 86 4.40 -11.64 4.98
N VAL A 87 3.69 -10.56 4.60
CA VAL A 87 4.26 -9.26 4.23
C VAL A 87 4.04 -8.26 5.36
N GLY A 88 2.89 -8.34 6.02
CA GLY A 88 2.48 -7.38 7.04
C GLY A 88 1.84 -6.12 6.44
N GLY A 89 1.73 -5.08 7.27
CA GLY A 89 1.00 -3.86 6.98
C GLY A 89 0.58 -3.16 8.26
N TRP A 90 -0.02 -1.97 8.17
CA TRP A 90 -0.80 -1.47 9.30
C TRP A 90 -2.04 -2.36 9.46
N GLN A 91 -2.56 -2.45 10.69
CA GLN A 91 -3.68 -3.33 11.01
C GLN A 91 -4.72 -2.51 11.74
N ALA A 92 -5.99 -2.71 11.41
CA ALA A 92 -7.08 -2.15 12.19
C ALA A 92 -7.08 -2.75 13.60
N ALA A 93 -7.57 -1.99 14.57
CA ALA A 93 -7.72 -2.40 15.97
C ALA A 93 -9.19 -2.48 16.37
N ALA A 94 -9.48 -3.26 17.42
CA ALA A 94 -10.84 -3.43 17.95
C ALA A 94 -11.46 -2.06 18.33
N GLY A 95 -12.75 -1.93 18.10
CA GLY A 95 -13.53 -0.70 18.33
C GLY A 95 -13.23 0.46 17.38
N GLN A 96 -12.25 0.35 16.48
CA GLN A 96 -11.95 1.45 15.55
C GLN A 96 -13.08 1.65 14.54
N LYS A 97 -13.37 2.92 14.25
CA LYS A 97 -14.34 3.32 13.24
C LYS A 97 -13.65 4.17 12.20
N ILE A 98 -13.66 3.72 10.94
CA ILE A 98 -13.10 4.47 9.80
C ILE A 98 -14.26 4.98 8.96
N GLN A 99 -14.42 6.30 8.90
CA GLN A 99 -15.51 6.94 8.16
C GLN A 99 -14.96 7.89 7.12
N GLY A 100 -15.24 7.63 5.85
CA GLY A 100 -14.96 8.56 4.77
C GLY A 100 -16.05 9.61 4.59
N SER A 101 -15.82 10.53 3.66
CA SER A 101 -16.76 11.60 3.30
C SER A 101 -17.81 11.17 2.27
N GLY A 102 -17.72 9.94 1.76
CA GLY A 102 -18.61 9.37 0.74
C GLY A 102 -17.85 8.54 -0.29
N MET A 103 -18.57 7.60 -0.93
CA MET A 103 -18.05 6.86 -2.08
C MET A 103 -17.66 7.84 -3.19
N TYR A 104 -16.50 7.63 -3.81
CA TYR A 104 -15.85 8.50 -4.79
C TYR A 104 -15.37 9.86 -4.29
N LEU A 105 -15.71 10.26 -3.06
CA LEU A 105 -15.16 11.45 -2.42
C LEU A 105 -13.90 11.12 -1.63
N THR A 106 -13.96 10.06 -0.83
CA THR A 106 -12.80 9.51 -0.14
C THR A 106 -12.40 8.20 -0.81
N THR A 107 -11.15 8.07 -1.21
CA THR A 107 -10.61 6.84 -1.80
C THR A 107 -9.40 6.35 -1.00
N LEU A 108 -9.46 5.12 -0.52
CA LEU A 108 -8.32 4.40 0.01
C LEU A 108 -7.68 3.59 -1.13
N LYS A 109 -6.50 3.99 -1.56
CA LYS A 109 -5.82 3.45 -2.75
C LYS A 109 -4.61 2.61 -2.34
N ILE A 110 -4.62 1.32 -2.69
CA ILE A 110 -3.48 0.44 -2.46
C ILE A 110 -2.34 0.85 -3.39
N VAL A 111 -1.13 1.01 -2.87
CA VAL A 111 0.08 1.34 -3.64
C VAL A 111 1.26 0.49 -3.19
N TYR A 112 2.17 0.21 -4.12
CA TYR A 112 3.40 -0.54 -3.84
C TYR A 112 3.13 -1.89 -3.13
N ALA A 113 2.16 -2.63 -3.64
CA ALA A 113 1.95 -4.04 -3.29
C ALA A 113 3.01 -4.89 -4.01
N THR A 114 4.23 -4.89 -3.47
CA THR A 114 5.45 -5.31 -4.17
C THR A 114 5.71 -6.81 -4.19
N VAL A 115 5.00 -7.60 -3.38
CA VAL A 115 5.22 -9.04 -3.28
C VAL A 115 4.25 -9.76 -4.20
N ALA A 116 4.79 -10.41 -5.22
CA ALA A 116 4.03 -11.22 -6.17
C ALA A 116 3.28 -12.37 -5.47
N ASN A 117 2.14 -12.76 -6.05
CA ASN A 117 1.27 -13.86 -5.59
C ASN A 117 0.77 -13.69 -4.15
N LYS A 118 0.62 -12.44 -3.70
CA LYS A 118 0.02 -12.11 -2.41
C LYS A 118 -1.34 -11.44 -2.58
N HIS A 119 -2.17 -11.62 -1.56
CA HIS A 119 -3.49 -11.00 -1.46
C HIS A 119 -3.40 -9.81 -0.51
N TYR A 120 -3.53 -8.61 -1.06
CA TYR A 120 -3.48 -7.36 -0.32
C TYR A 120 -4.88 -6.89 0.06
N TYR A 121 -5.03 -6.43 1.30
CA TYR A 121 -6.26 -5.87 1.83
C TYR A 121 -6.04 -4.40 2.14
N ALA A 122 -6.93 -3.51 1.68
CA ALA A 122 -6.81 -2.09 1.99
C ALA A 122 -6.98 -1.83 3.50
N VAL A 123 -7.85 -2.61 4.15
CA VAL A 123 -8.01 -2.66 5.61
C VAL A 123 -8.07 -4.13 6.05
N ALA A 124 -7.27 -4.51 7.03
CA ALA A 124 -7.38 -5.84 7.65
C ALA A 124 -6.97 -5.86 9.11
N ASN A 125 -7.41 -6.90 9.82
CA ASN A 125 -6.79 -7.32 11.09
C ASN A 125 -5.53 -8.16 10.84
N ASN A 126 -4.78 -8.45 11.90
CA ASN A 126 -3.75 -9.49 11.82
C ASN A 126 -4.40 -10.86 11.59
N ILE A 127 -4.48 -11.29 10.33
CA ILE A 127 -5.06 -12.58 9.97
C ILE A 127 -4.23 -13.76 10.54
N ASN A 128 -2.95 -13.53 10.88
CA ASN A 128 -2.05 -14.54 11.47
C ASN A 128 -2.17 -14.65 13.00
N ALA A 129 -2.80 -13.69 13.68
CA ALA A 129 -3.02 -13.75 15.12
C ALA A 129 -4.49 -14.03 15.41
N THR A 130 -4.79 -14.51 16.62
CA THR A 130 -6.17 -14.59 17.15
C THR A 130 -6.81 -13.20 17.37
N ASN A 131 -6.32 -12.16 16.68
CA ASN A 131 -6.79 -10.79 16.79
C ASN A 131 -8.12 -10.67 16.09
N THR A 132 -9.19 -10.80 16.86
CA THR A 132 -10.52 -10.44 16.43
C THR A 132 -10.69 -8.93 16.42
N LEU A 133 -11.40 -8.45 15.40
CA LEU A 133 -11.89 -7.09 15.33
C LEU A 133 -13.33 -7.04 15.84
N ASP A 134 -13.45 -6.93 17.16
CA ASP A 134 -14.75 -6.66 17.77
C ASP A 134 -15.07 -5.17 17.62
N TYR A 135 -16.31 -4.86 17.26
CA TYR A 135 -16.83 -3.49 17.12
C TYR A 135 -16.08 -2.60 16.12
N PHE A 136 -15.38 -3.19 15.13
CA PHE A 136 -14.80 -2.43 14.03
C PHE A 136 -15.88 -1.98 13.04
N GLU A 137 -15.78 -0.73 12.58
CA GLU A 137 -16.66 -0.17 11.55
C GLU A 137 -15.83 0.50 10.44
N ALA A 138 -16.25 0.30 9.19
CA ALA A 138 -15.73 1.00 8.03
C ALA A 138 -16.88 1.45 7.14
N SER A 139 -16.92 2.72 6.77
CA SER A 139 -18.05 3.30 6.03
C SER A 139 -17.63 4.47 5.13
N ASP A 140 -18.41 4.70 4.08
CA ASP A 140 -18.40 5.93 3.28
C ASP A 140 -17.06 6.27 2.58
N PHE A 141 -16.33 5.28 2.08
CA PHE A 141 -15.18 5.48 1.19
C PHE A 141 -15.11 4.44 0.07
N THR A 142 -14.41 4.77 -1.00
CA THR A 142 -14.04 3.85 -2.08
C THR A 142 -12.73 3.15 -1.75
N VAL A 143 -12.62 1.87 -2.09
CA VAL A 143 -11.32 1.18 -2.15
C VAL A 143 -10.89 1.06 -3.61
N ASP A 144 -9.69 1.53 -3.92
CA ASP A 144 -9.03 1.39 -5.21
C ASP A 144 -7.83 0.45 -5.06
N CYS A 145 -7.88 -0.70 -5.73
CA CYS A 145 -6.77 -1.64 -5.76
C CYS A 145 -5.56 -1.14 -6.57
N ASN A 146 -5.78 -0.15 -7.43
CA ASN A 146 -4.80 0.45 -8.31
C ASN A 146 -4.06 -0.58 -9.17
N LEU A 147 -4.72 -1.64 -9.66
CA LEU A 147 -4.04 -2.78 -10.29
C LEU A 147 -3.09 -2.35 -11.43
N GLY A 148 -3.54 -1.44 -12.30
CA GLY A 148 -2.71 -0.89 -13.39
C GLY A 148 -1.58 0.05 -12.95
N GLY A 149 -1.60 0.53 -11.70
CA GLY A 149 -0.55 1.38 -11.12
C GLY A 149 0.36 0.67 -10.13
N GLN A 150 0.27 -0.67 -10.01
CA GLN A 150 1.17 -1.45 -9.16
C GLN A 150 2.49 -1.77 -9.89
N PRO A 151 3.62 -1.92 -9.17
CA PRO A 151 4.87 -2.32 -9.79
C PRO A 151 4.76 -3.70 -10.46
N VAL A 152 5.16 -3.79 -11.73
CA VAL A 152 5.22 -5.06 -12.47
C VAL A 152 6.57 -5.72 -12.20
N PRO A 153 6.62 -6.96 -11.65
CA PRO A 153 7.86 -7.69 -11.47
C PRO A 153 8.59 -7.94 -12.79
N MET A 154 9.92 -7.95 -12.76
CA MET A 154 10.73 -8.27 -13.93
C MET A 154 10.38 -9.67 -14.46
N GLY A 155 10.14 -9.77 -15.78
CA GLY A 155 9.73 -11.01 -16.44
C GLY A 155 8.23 -11.31 -16.35
N SER A 156 7.40 -10.36 -15.91
CA SER A 156 5.94 -10.45 -15.96
C SER A 156 5.37 -9.34 -16.87
N ASP A 157 4.30 -9.65 -17.60
CA ASP A 157 3.59 -8.67 -18.44
C ASP A 157 2.46 -7.95 -17.69
N PHE A 158 2.05 -8.51 -16.56
CA PHE A 158 0.99 -8.00 -15.70
C PHE A 158 1.40 -8.10 -14.23
N VAL A 159 0.68 -7.38 -13.37
CA VAL A 159 0.93 -7.40 -11.93
C VAL A 159 0.31 -8.67 -11.33
N PRO A 160 1.12 -9.62 -10.81
CA PRO A 160 0.62 -10.89 -10.30
C PRO A 160 0.15 -10.73 -8.85
N LEU A 161 -0.89 -9.93 -8.60
CA LEU A 161 -1.45 -9.75 -7.26
C LEU A 161 -2.97 -9.79 -7.25
N ALA A 162 -3.50 -10.18 -6.10
CA ALA A 162 -4.92 -10.05 -5.78
C ALA A 162 -5.09 -8.94 -4.73
N CYS A 163 -6.22 -8.26 -4.78
CA CYS A 163 -6.56 -7.23 -3.83
C CYS A 163 -8.00 -7.42 -3.32
N SER A 164 -8.27 -6.92 -2.12
CA SER A 164 -9.62 -6.85 -1.57
C SER A 164 -9.79 -5.63 -0.69
N ALA A 165 -11.04 -5.20 -0.54
CA ALA A 165 -11.34 -4.00 0.20
C ALA A 165 -11.07 -4.19 1.70
N LEU A 166 -11.68 -5.22 2.30
CA LEU A 166 -11.55 -5.50 3.72
C LEU A 166 -11.35 -7.00 3.97
N SER A 167 -10.56 -7.34 4.98
CA SER A 167 -10.54 -8.67 5.60
C SER A 167 -10.65 -8.53 7.10
N ILE A 168 -11.74 -9.06 7.67
CA ILE A 168 -12.09 -8.88 9.07
C ILE A 168 -12.41 -10.25 9.64
N GLY A 169 -11.62 -10.70 10.62
CA GLY A 169 -11.93 -11.84 11.48
C GLY A 169 -12.54 -11.39 12.81
N GLY A 170 -13.58 -12.08 13.29
CA GLY A 170 -14.22 -11.81 14.57
C GLY A 170 -14.84 -13.07 15.19
N PHE A 171 -14.95 -13.11 16.53
CA PHE A 171 -15.66 -14.17 17.25
C PHE A 171 -16.99 -13.58 17.76
N ALA A 172 -18.07 -13.83 17.01
CA ALA A 172 -19.47 -13.50 17.31
C ALA A 172 -19.95 -12.05 17.06
N ARG A 173 -21.24 -11.98 16.67
CA ARG A 173 -22.11 -10.85 16.29
C ARG A 173 -21.80 -10.15 14.95
N SER A 174 -22.50 -10.66 13.93
CA SER A 174 -22.96 -10.01 12.68
C SER A 174 -22.00 -9.01 12.00
N ILE A 175 -21.45 -9.42 10.86
CA ILE A 175 -20.87 -8.50 9.89
C ILE A 175 -22.03 -7.83 9.13
N LEU A 176 -22.29 -6.55 9.39
CA LEU A 176 -23.27 -5.75 8.64
C LEU A 176 -22.56 -5.05 7.47
N GLY A 177 -22.47 -5.74 6.33
CA GLY A 177 -22.00 -5.12 5.08
C GLY A 177 -23.14 -4.34 4.40
N ARG A 178 -23.00 -3.01 4.26
CA ARG A 178 -23.77 -2.27 3.25
C ARG A 178 -23.00 -2.28 1.95
N LYS A 179 -23.65 -2.75 0.88
CA LYS A 179 -23.05 -2.95 -0.45
C LYS A 179 -22.44 -1.64 -0.97
N GLY A 180 -21.11 -1.57 -1.03
CA GLY A 180 -20.35 -0.55 -1.75
C GLY A 180 -20.02 -1.02 -3.17
N SER A 181 -19.93 -0.10 -4.13
CA SER A 181 -19.55 -0.42 -5.51
C SER A 181 -18.03 -0.60 -5.59
N LEU A 182 -17.57 -1.80 -5.97
CA LEU A 182 -16.17 -2.06 -6.31
C LEU A 182 -15.96 -1.64 -7.76
N ASN A 183 -15.14 -0.60 -8.01
CA ASN A 183 -14.72 -0.28 -9.36
C ASN A 183 -13.36 -0.91 -9.63
N VAL A 184 -13.34 -1.82 -10.60
CA VAL A 184 -12.11 -2.28 -11.23
C VAL A 184 -11.96 -1.43 -12.49
N SER A 185 -11.22 -0.33 -12.41
CA SER A 185 -10.82 0.39 -13.63
C SER A 185 -9.75 -0.44 -14.34
N GLN A 186 -10.07 -0.94 -15.53
CA GLN A 186 -9.12 -1.52 -16.49
C GLN A 186 -8.30 -0.41 -17.15
#